data_AF-A0A5E4FUP0-F1
#
_entry.id   AF-A0A5E4FUP0-F1
#
_cell.length_a   1.000
_cell.length_b   1.000
_cell.length_c   1.000
_cell.angle_alpha   90.00
_cell.angle_beta   90.00
_cell.angle_gamma   90.00
#
_symmetry.space_group_name_H-M   'P 1'
#
loop_
_entity.id
_entity.type
_entity.pdbx_description
1 polymer ?
#
loop_
_entity_poly.entity_id
_entity_poly.type
_entity_poly.pdbx_seq_one_letter_code
_entity_poly.pdbx_strand_id
1 'polypeptide(L)'
;MTTRRGIGSPINDAETTQPPPDSKDVGGGNFGNNYFNVVLIAFVLLGLAYYSTSTTSEMSKLTILINYDGRWVDSRYENFKSRAVLVSNTITLKELQKQVYDIIIVDPNDYEITIIAMYETMKSALPVEIADDDDARAFIFESRLKSYKIPLCITLEENNLLGSPQIPDYS
;
A
#
# COMPACT_ATOMS: atom_id res chain seq x y z
N MET A 1 -10.57 -50.65 -84.15
CA MET A 1 -9.48 -51.55 -83.69
C MET A 1 -9.63 -51.79 -82.20
N THR A 2 -9.32 -53.01 -81.77
CA THR A 2 -9.88 -53.78 -80.65
C THR A 2 -9.19 -53.57 -79.29
N THR A 3 -9.89 -53.98 -78.20
CA THR A 3 -9.36 -54.63 -76.96
C THR A 3 -9.16 -53.71 -75.73
N ARG A 4 -9.31 -54.09 -74.44
CA ARG A 4 -10.08 -55.04 -73.57
C ARG A 4 -9.40 -54.97 -72.17
N ARG A 5 -10.16 -55.12 -71.07
CA ARG A 5 -9.78 -55.47 -69.65
C ARG A 5 -9.13 -54.36 -68.80
N GLY A 6 -9.34 -54.25 -67.48
CA GLY A 6 -10.13 -55.05 -66.52
C GLY A 6 -10.03 -54.53 -65.07
N ILE A 7 -11.07 -54.83 -64.29
CA ILE A 7 -11.21 -55.21 -62.85
C ILE A 7 -10.29 -54.59 -61.77
N GLY A 8 -10.92 -54.04 -60.73
CA GLY A 8 -10.38 -53.85 -59.37
C GLY A 8 -11.46 -53.56 -58.30
N SER A 9 -11.90 -54.63 -57.63
CA SER A 9 -12.54 -54.85 -56.30
C SER A 9 -13.68 -53.99 -55.70
N PRO A 10 -14.62 -54.60 -54.91
CA PRO A 10 -15.82 -53.96 -54.33
C PRO A 10 -15.73 -53.70 -52.81
N ILE A 11 -16.80 -53.11 -52.22
CA ILE A 11 -17.43 -53.27 -50.87
C ILE A 11 -18.21 -51.94 -50.60
N ASN A 12 -19.55 -51.88 -50.71
CA ASN A 12 -20.59 -52.22 -49.71
C ASN A 12 -20.61 -51.22 -48.51
N ASP A 13 -21.70 -50.62 -47.98
CA ASP A 13 -23.16 -50.73 -48.12
C ASP A 13 -23.87 -49.53 -47.44
N ALA A 14 -25.14 -49.30 -47.86
CA ALA A 14 -26.34 -48.80 -47.13
C ALA A 14 -26.30 -47.45 -46.36
N GLU A 15 -27.04 -46.41 -46.78
CA GLU A 15 -28.50 -46.18 -46.71
C GLU A 15 -28.98 -45.60 -45.37
N THR A 16 -29.56 -44.38 -45.38
CA THR A 16 -30.56 -43.98 -44.39
C THR A 16 -31.48 -42.88 -44.94
N THR A 17 -32.78 -43.13 -44.91
CA THR A 17 -33.89 -42.26 -45.37
C THR A 17 -34.50 -41.52 -44.17
N GLN A 18 -34.73 -40.21 -44.28
CA GLN A 18 -35.41 -39.37 -43.27
C GLN A 18 -36.95 -39.41 -43.39
N PRO A 19 -37.69 -39.06 -42.31
CA PRO A 19 -38.96 -38.34 -42.44
C PRO A 19 -39.00 -36.99 -41.65
N PRO A 20 -39.87 -36.02 -42.01
CA PRO A 20 -39.81 -34.64 -41.54
C PRO A 20 -40.98 -34.29 -40.57
N PRO A 21 -41.21 -33.00 -40.26
CA PRO A 21 -41.01 -32.40 -38.93
C PRO A 21 -42.30 -32.30 -38.11
N ASP A 22 -42.15 -32.17 -36.78
CA ASP A 22 -43.26 -31.68 -35.95
C ASP A 22 -42.80 -30.77 -34.80
N SER A 23 -43.64 -29.78 -34.56
CA SER A 23 -43.44 -28.60 -33.70
C SER A 23 -43.14 -28.89 -32.23
N LYS A 24 -42.38 -28.00 -31.56
CA LYS A 24 -42.85 -27.19 -30.40
C LYS A 24 -41.84 -26.06 -30.09
N ASP A 25 -42.39 -24.86 -30.07
CA ASP A 25 -41.82 -23.62 -29.56
C ASP A 25 -41.51 -23.76 -28.06
N VAL A 26 -40.27 -23.45 -27.64
CA VAL A 26 -39.98 -23.06 -26.25
C VAL A 26 -38.95 -21.94 -26.30
N GLY A 27 -39.43 -20.70 -26.13
CA GLY A 27 -38.61 -19.52 -26.01
C GLY A 27 -37.62 -19.65 -24.85
N GLY A 28 -36.33 -19.79 -25.18
CA GLY A 28 -35.22 -19.58 -24.27
C GLY A 28 -34.89 -18.10 -24.21
N GLY A 29 -35.45 -17.40 -23.23
CA GLY A 29 -35.16 -15.99 -22.97
C GLY A 29 -33.67 -15.73 -22.76
N ASN A 30 -33.22 -14.60 -23.28
CA ASN A 30 -31.86 -14.08 -23.26
C ASN A 30 -31.44 -13.57 -21.86
N PHE A 31 -31.57 -14.42 -20.82
CA PHE A 31 -31.39 -14.02 -19.42
C PHE A 31 -29.93 -14.02 -18.94
N GLY A 32 -29.03 -14.73 -19.63
CA GLY A 32 -27.61 -14.84 -19.23
C GLY A 32 -26.76 -13.61 -19.58
N ASN A 33 -27.03 -12.97 -20.71
CA ASN A 33 -26.18 -11.88 -21.22
C ASN A 33 -26.37 -10.55 -20.47
N ASN A 34 -27.54 -10.33 -19.88
CA ASN A 34 -27.80 -9.10 -19.11
C ASN A 34 -27.16 -9.16 -17.73
N TYR A 35 -27.20 -10.31 -17.05
CA TYR A 35 -26.60 -10.44 -15.72
C TYR A 35 -25.07 -10.32 -15.77
N PHE A 36 -24.42 -10.99 -16.72
CA PHE A 36 -22.97 -10.92 -16.87
C PHE A 36 -22.48 -9.51 -17.21
N ASN A 37 -23.21 -8.79 -18.08
CA ASN A 37 -22.92 -7.39 -18.39
C ASN A 37 -23.16 -6.46 -17.18
N VAL A 38 -24.22 -6.64 -16.40
CA VAL A 38 -24.49 -5.83 -15.21
C VAL A 38 -23.41 -6.03 -14.15
N VAL A 39 -22.95 -7.27 -13.93
CA VAL A 39 -21.86 -7.57 -13.01
C VAL A 39 -20.55 -6.95 -13.49
N LEU A 40 -20.22 -7.04 -14.78
CA LEU A 40 -19.02 -6.42 -15.35
C LEU A 40 -19.06 -4.89 -15.21
N ILE A 41 -20.21 -4.27 -15.50
CA ILE A 41 -20.44 -2.83 -15.34
C ILE A 41 -20.31 -2.45 -13.86
N ALA A 42 -20.83 -3.25 -12.93
CA ALA A 42 -20.69 -2.99 -11.50
C ALA A 42 -19.22 -3.05 -11.05
N PHE A 43 -18.43 -4.01 -11.54
CA PHE A 43 -16.98 -4.07 -11.26
C PHE A 43 -16.21 -2.92 -11.90
N VAL A 44 -16.58 -2.52 -13.12
CA VAL A 44 -15.98 -1.37 -13.80
C VAL A 44 -16.34 -0.08 -13.07
N LEU A 45 -17.58 0.11 -12.64
CA LEU A 45 -18.03 1.27 -11.86
C LEU A 45 -17.44 1.28 -10.46
N LEU A 46 -17.28 0.13 -9.81
CA LEU A 46 -16.60 0.03 -8.51
C LEU A 46 -15.11 0.32 -8.65
N GLY A 47 -14.47 -0.20 -9.71
CA GLY A 47 -13.08 0.09 -10.05
C GLY A 47 -12.88 1.55 -10.45
N LEU A 48 -13.80 2.15 -11.20
CA LEU A 48 -13.80 3.57 -11.54
C LEU A 48 -14.10 4.44 -10.32
N ALA A 49 -15.00 4.06 -9.41
CA ALA A 49 -15.24 4.80 -8.18
C ALA A 49 -14.00 4.72 -7.27
N TYR A 50 -13.40 3.55 -7.13
CA TYR A 50 -12.12 3.38 -6.42
C TYR A 50 -11.00 4.22 -7.04
N TYR A 51 -10.89 4.24 -8.37
CA TYR A 51 -9.91 5.05 -9.10
C TYR A 51 -10.22 6.55 -9.06
N SER A 52 -11.50 6.94 -9.14
CA SER A 52 -11.95 8.34 -9.16
C SER A 52 -11.84 8.99 -7.78
N THR A 53 -11.96 8.23 -6.69
CA THR A 53 -11.63 8.75 -5.34
C THR A 53 -10.15 9.09 -5.17
N SER A 54 -9.28 8.66 -6.10
CA SER A 54 -7.84 8.96 -6.07
C SER A 54 -7.44 10.20 -6.87
N THR A 55 -8.37 10.90 -7.53
CA THR A 55 -8.01 12.07 -8.35
C THR A 55 -8.99 13.24 -8.17
N THR A 56 -8.76 14.06 -7.14
CA THR A 56 -9.06 15.51 -7.13
C THR A 56 -8.46 16.21 -5.89
N SER A 57 -7.19 16.62 -6.01
CA SER A 57 -6.61 17.91 -5.57
C SER A 57 -7.19 18.65 -4.34
N GLU A 58 -7.11 18.06 -3.16
CA GLU A 58 -6.32 18.63 -2.06
C GLU A 58 -5.21 17.59 -1.82
N MET A 59 -3.94 17.99 -1.63
CA MET A 59 -2.92 17.02 -1.25
C MET A 59 -3.41 16.34 0.03
N SER A 60 -3.85 15.08 -0.08
CA SER A 60 -4.47 14.37 1.02
C SER A 60 -3.52 14.46 2.22
N LYS A 61 -3.98 15.04 3.32
CA LYS A 61 -3.20 15.21 4.56
C LYS A 61 -3.64 14.18 5.58
N LEU A 62 -2.76 13.82 6.51
CA LEU A 62 -3.13 13.03 7.67
C LEU A 62 -2.52 13.60 8.95
N THR A 63 -3.21 13.38 10.07
CA THR A 63 -2.68 13.70 11.39
C THR A 63 -1.80 12.55 11.88
N ILE A 64 -0.54 12.84 12.17
CA ILE A 64 0.41 11.93 12.82
C ILE A 64 0.67 12.38 14.27
N LEU A 65 1.17 11.48 15.11
CA LEU A 65 1.53 11.75 16.49
C LEU A 65 3.05 11.71 16.65
N ILE A 66 3.63 12.78 17.19
CA ILE A 66 5.07 12.90 17.44
C ILE A 66 5.30 12.97 18.95
N ASN A 67 6.05 12.00 19.47
CA ASN A 67 6.47 11.88 20.85
C ASN A 67 7.95 12.29 20.98
N TYR A 68 8.24 13.27 21.82
CA TYR A 68 9.58 13.86 22.01
C TYR A 68 9.85 14.15 23.48
N ASP A 69 11.08 14.54 23.84
CA ASP A 69 11.54 14.72 25.23
C ASP A 69 11.34 13.49 26.13
N GLY A 70 11.22 12.30 25.54
CA GLY A 70 11.14 11.04 26.26
C GLY A 70 12.49 10.36 26.41
N ARG A 71 12.45 9.14 26.96
CA ARG A 71 13.62 8.25 27.02
C ARG A 71 13.24 6.83 26.67
N TRP A 72 14.17 6.11 26.07
CA TRP A 72 14.04 4.68 25.85
C TRP A 72 14.33 3.90 27.14
N VAL A 73 13.42 3.00 27.50
CA VAL A 73 13.56 2.01 28.57
C VAL A 73 13.24 0.66 27.94
N ASP A 74 14.27 -0.14 27.71
CA ASP A 74 14.20 -1.31 26.84
C ASP A 74 13.67 -0.92 25.44
N SER A 75 12.53 -1.48 25.02
CA SER A 75 11.85 -1.17 23.76
C SER A 75 10.68 -0.19 23.91
N ARG A 76 10.54 0.48 25.07
CA ARG A 76 9.46 1.45 25.33
C ARG A 76 10.00 2.86 25.36
N TYR A 77 9.24 3.79 24.79
CA TYR A 77 9.51 5.21 24.89
C TYR A 77 8.64 5.79 26.02
N GLU A 78 9.27 6.28 27.08
CA GLU A 78 8.59 6.69 28.32
C GLU A 78 8.86 8.16 28.66
N ASN A 79 7.98 8.77 29.46
CA ASN A 79 8.08 10.16 29.95
C ASN A 79 8.19 11.24 28.87
N PHE A 80 7.55 11.00 27.72
CA PHE A 80 7.56 11.90 26.58
C PHE A 80 6.47 12.97 26.65
N LYS A 81 6.68 14.05 25.89
CA LYS A 81 5.66 14.98 25.42
C LYS A 81 5.12 14.51 24.08
N SER A 82 3.89 14.88 23.74
CA SER A 82 3.25 14.45 22.50
C SER A 82 2.61 15.62 21.76
N ARG A 83 2.73 15.66 20.43
CA ARG A 83 2.11 16.65 19.55
C ARG A 83 1.50 15.97 18.34
N ALA A 84 0.21 16.26 18.09
CA ALA A 84 -0.45 15.87 16.85
C ALA A 84 -0.12 16.90 15.75
N VAL A 85 0.28 16.42 14.58
CA VAL A 85 0.72 17.28 13.46
C VAL A 85 0.09 16.83 12.16
N LEU A 86 -0.38 17.80 11.37
CA LEU A 86 -0.98 17.55 10.07
C LEU A 86 0.13 17.55 9.00
N VAL A 87 0.31 16.42 8.32
CA VAL A 87 1.34 16.23 7.29
C VAL A 87 0.74 15.87 5.93
N SER A 88 1.49 16.10 4.85
CA SER A 88 1.14 15.58 3.54
C SER A 88 1.23 14.04 3.53
N ASN A 89 0.35 13.37 2.79
CA ASN A 89 0.46 11.93 2.55
C ASN A 89 1.66 11.56 1.64
N THR A 90 2.38 12.56 1.11
CA THR A 90 3.60 12.38 0.31
C THR A 90 4.81 13.04 0.97
N ILE A 91 4.77 13.22 2.29
CA ILE A 91 5.88 13.84 3.03
C ILE A 91 7.15 13.00 2.86
N THR A 92 8.26 13.68 2.56
CA THR A 92 9.61 13.10 2.53
C THR A 92 10.17 13.00 3.95
N LEU A 93 11.19 12.17 4.16
CA LEU A 93 11.89 12.10 5.44
C LEU A 93 12.47 13.46 5.82
N LYS A 94 13.07 14.18 4.87
CA LYS A 94 13.63 15.51 5.10
C LYS A 94 12.58 16.53 5.57
N GLU A 95 11.40 16.52 4.96
CA GLU A 95 10.30 17.41 5.38
C GLU A 95 9.78 17.03 6.76
N LEU A 96 9.67 15.73 7.06
CA LEU A 96 9.28 15.24 8.37
C LEU A 96 10.29 15.63 9.45
N GLN A 97 11.59 15.45 9.18
CA GLN A 97 12.68 15.88 10.04
C GLN A 97 12.62 17.39 10.31
N LYS A 98 12.40 18.20 9.27
CA LYS A 98 12.22 19.65 9.44
C LYS A 98 11.07 19.96 10.40
N GLN A 99 9.93 19.28 10.27
CA GLN A 99 8.82 19.47 11.20
C GLN A 99 9.20 19.09 12.63
N VAL A 100 9.94 17.98 12.81
CA VAL A 100 10.42 17.57 14.12
C VAL A 100 11.32 18.64 14.74
N TYR A 101 12.32 19.14 14.02
CA TYR A 101 13.18 20.24 14.48
C TYR A 101 12.38 21.48 14.90
N ASP A 102 11.39 21.89 14.09
CA ASP A 102 10.52 23.03 14.38
C ASP A 102 9.66 22.80 15.66
N ILE A 103 9.34 21.54 16.00
CA ILE A 103 8.54 21.17 17.18
C ILE A 103 9.38 21.18 18.45
N ILE A 104 10.58 20.61 18.39
CA ILE A 104 11.48 20.47 19.54
C ILE A 104 12.35 21.71 19.78
N ILE A 105 12.42 22.62 18.79
CA ILE A 105 13.12 23.91 18.88
C ILE A 105 14.62 23.70 19.12
N VAL A 106 15.27 22.90 18.27
CA VAL A 106 16.73 22.70 18.28
C VAL A 106 17.33 22.96 16.89
N ASP A 107 18.63 23.31 16.86
CA ASP A 107 19.35 23.54 15.61
C ASP A 107 19.75 22.19 14.96
N PRO A 108 19.42 21.94 13.68
CA PRO A 108 19.84 20.72 12.97
C PRO A 108 21.36 20.60 12.75
N ASN A 109 22.15 21.65 13.01
CA ASN A 109 23.61 21.57 13.01
C ASN A 109 24.14 21.04 14.35
N ASP A 110 23.44 21.29 15.44
CA ASP A 110 23.86 20.94 16.80
C ASP A 110 23.34 19.56 17.22
N TYR A 111 22.26 19.09 16.60
CA TYR A 111 21.63 17.81 16.92
C TYR A 111 21.31 17.00 15.67
N GLU A 112 21.49 15.69 15.77
CA GLU A 112 20.94 14.71 14.86
C GLU A 112 19.65 14.12 15.47
N ILE A 113 18.63 13.90 14.62
CA ILE A 113 17.36 13.28 15.02
C ILE A 113 17.20 11.91 14.38
N THR A 114 16.84 10.93 15.20
CA THR A 114 16.34 9.63 14.74
C THR A 114 14.84 9.56 14.98
N ILE A 115 14.09 9.16 13.95
CA ILE A 115 12.64 9.05 13.99
C ILE A 115 12.27 7.56 14.03
N ILE A 116 11.58 7.14 15.09
CA ILE A 116 11.24 5.73 15.32
C ILE A 116 9.72 5.56 15.38
N ALA A 117 9.14 4.81 14.47
CA ALA A 117 7.73 4.43 14.52
C ALA A 117 7.51 3.27 15.50
N MET A 118 6.50 3.40 16.36
CA MET A 118 6.13 2.38 17.34
C MET A 118 4.93 1.57 16.86
N TYR A 119 5.19 0.51 16.09
CA TYR A 119 4.14 -0.36 15.59
C TYR A 119 3.67 -1.32 16.67
N GLU A 120 2.38 -1.29 17.00
CA GLU A 120 1.80 -2.32 17.86
C GLU A 120 1.70 -3.65 17.10
N THR A 121 2.31 -4.69 17.68
CA THR A 121 2.11 -6.08 17.30
C THR A 121 1.24 -6.77 18.34
N MET A 122 0.80 -8.00 18.08
CA MET A 122 -0.05 -8.75 19.01
C MET A 122 0.59 -8.96 20.41
N LYS A 123 1.91 -8.82 20.55
CA LYS A 123 2.65 -9.10 21.79
C LYS A 123 3.43 -7.91 22.34
N SER A 124 3.86 -6.98 21.51
CA SER A 124 4.67 -5.82 21.92
C SER A 124 4.62 -4.70 20.89
N ALA A 125 5.05 -3.50 21.29
CA ALA A 125 5.45 -2.49 20.32
C ALA A 125 6.80 -2.88 19.70
N LEU A 126 6.94 -2.73 18.38
CA LEU A 126 8.20 -2.88 17.67
C LEU A 126 8.67 -1.48 17.22
N PRO A 127 9.76 -0.96 17.80
CA PRO A 127 10.38 0.25 17.30
C PRO A 127 11.00 -0.04 15.93
N VAL A 128 10.61 0.74 14.93
CA VAL A 128 11.14 0.68 13.57
C VAL A 128 11.60 2.07 13.18
N GLU A 129 12.88 2.22 12.85
CA GLU A 129 13.42 3.49 12.38
C GLU A 129 12.84 3.85 11.01
N ILE A 130 12.58 5.15 10.81
CA ILE A 130 12.24 5.72 9.50
C ILE A 130 13.54 6.31 8.93
N ALA A 131 14.29 5.50 8.19
CA ALA A 131 15.65 5.83 7.77
C ALA A 131 15.71 6.51 6.40
N ASP A 132 14.68 6.32 5.57
CA ASP A 132 14.60 6.92 4.23
C ASP A 132 13.17 7.31 3.81
N ASP A 133 13.05 7.81 2.57
CA ASP A 133 11.77 8.22 1.98
C ASP A 133 10.83 7.04 1.70
N ASP A 134 11.34 5.81 1.57
CA ASP A 134 10.53 4.62 1.34
C ASP A 134 9.89 4.16 2.65
N ASP A 135 10.65 4.20 3.75
CA ASP A 135 10.14 3.99 5.10
C ASP A 135 9.09 5.04 5.48
N ALA A 136 9.34 6.32 5.15
CA ALA A 136 8.38 7.39 5.38
C ALA A 136 7.07 7.13 4.63
N ARG A 137 7.14 6.69 3.36
CA ARG A 137 5.95 6.32 2.57
C ARG A 137 5.23 5.12 3.18
N ALA A 138 5.95 4.09 3.64
CA ALA A 138 5.36 2.92 4.30
C ALA A 138 4.63 3.31 5.59
N PHE A 139 5.25 4.15 6.44
CA PHE A 139 4.64 4.67 7.66
C PHE A 139 3.36 5.46 7.38
N ILE A 140 3.38 6.34 6.37
CA ILE A 140 2.21 7.13 5.97
C ILE A 140 1.09 6.24 5.45
N PHE A 141 1.43 5.24 4.63
CA PHE A 141 0.48 4.26 4.12
C PHE A 141 -0.21 3.51 5.26
N GLU A 142 0.56 2.94 6.18
CA GLU A 142 0.03 2.25 7.37
C GLU A 142 -0.81 3.17 8.25
N SER A 143 -0.33 4.38 8.52
CA SER A 143 -1.04 5.38 9.35
C SER A 143 -2.38 5.81 8.78
N ARG A 144 -2.61 5.63 7.48
CA ARG A 144 -3.92 5.86 6.84
C ARG A 144 -4.86 4.66 6.95
N LEU A 145 -4.31 3.45 6.94
CA LEU A 145 -5.09 2.21 7.02
C LEU A 145 -5.56 1.90 8.43
N LYS A 146 -4.75 2.24 9.44
CA LYS A 146 -5.07 1.95 10.84
C LYS A 146 -6.07 2.93 11.42
N SER A 147 -6.97 2.41 12.25
CA SER A 147 -7.95 3.22 13.01
C SER A 147 -7.32 3.96 14.19
N TYR A 148 -6.12 3.56 14.61
CA TYR A 148 -5.34 4.21 15.65
C TYR A 148 -4.11 4.91 15.05
N LYS A 149 -3.55 5.86 15.81
CA LYS A 149 -2.35 6.60 15.40
C LYS A 149 -1.11 5.87 15.85
N ILE A 150 -0.23 5.58 14.90
CA ILE A 150 1.10 5.03 15.14
C ILE A 150 1.98 6.21 15.58
N PRO A 151 2.52 6.21 16.81
CA PRO A 151 3.37 7.30 17.26
C PRO A 151 4.75 7.21 16.63
N LEU A 152 5.29 8.38 16.26
CA LEU A 152 6.70 8.57 15.98
C LEU A 152 7.40 9.05 17.26
N CYS A 153 8.41 8.32 17.71
CA CYS A 153 9.25 8.65 18.85
C CYS A 153 10.55 9.26 18.37
N ILE A 154 10.95 10.39 18.96
CA ILE A 154 12.13 11.15 18.54
C ILE A 154 13.29 10.86 19.50
N THR A 155 14.41 10.41 18.95
CA THR A 155 15.71 10.40 19.64
C THR A 155 16.53 11.59 19.15
N LEU A 156 17.22 12.25 20.08
CA LEU A 156 18.13 13.36 19.83
C LEU A 156 19.54 12.95 20.24
N GLU A 157 20.49 13.15 19.35
CA GLU A 157 21.92 12.98 19.62
C GLU A 157 22.63 14.32 19.36
N GLU A 158 23.48 14.75 20.29
CA GLU A 158 24.22 16.00 20.15
C GLU A 158 25.42 15.79 19.22
N ASN A 159 25.51 16.62 18.19
CA ASN A 159 26.66 16.69 17.30
C ASN A 159 27.78 17.37 18.08
N ASN A 160 28.62 16.59 18.78
CA ASN A 160 29.79 17.09 19.48
C ASN A 160 30.80 17.72 18.50
N LEU A 161 30.57 18.96 18.08
CA LEU A 161 31.47 19.74 17.21
C LEU A 161 32.35 20.73 17.98
N LEU A 162 32.31 20.73 19.31
CA LEU A 162 33.35 21.36 20.13
C LEU A 162 33.76 20.39 21.23
N GLY A 163 35.02 19.99 21.22
CA GLY A 163 35.58 19.00 22.14
C GLY A 163 35.31 19.35 23.60
N SER A 164 35.16 18.29 24.40
CA SER A 164 35.18 18.36 25.86
C SER A 164 36.21 19.39 26.34
N PRO A 165 35.87 20.25 27.32
CA PRO A 165 36.87 21.08 27.98
C PRO A 165 37.96 20.15 28.49
N GLN A 166 39.16 20.24 27.89
CA GLN A 166 40.34 19.63 28.47
C GLN A 166 40.51 20.32 29.83
N ILE A 167 40.24 19.60 30.91
CA ILE A 167 40.60 20.05 32.25
C ILE A 167 42.13 20.22 32.21
N PRO A 168 42.68 21.43 32.39
CA PRO A 168 44.12 21.60 32.42
C PRO A 168 44.66 20.79 33.61
N ASP A 169 45.50 19.82 33.30
CA ASP A 169 46.26 19.07 34.29
C ASP A 169 47.28 20.02 34.92
N TYR A 170 46.95 20.51 36.11
CA TYR A 170 47.89 21.19 36.99
C TYR A 170 48.46 20.14 37.95
N SER A 171 49.39 19.34 37.44
CA SER A 171 50.25 18.43 38.21
C SER A 171 51.72 18.72 37.92
#